data_AF-K1PMZ6-F1
#
_entry.id   AF-K1PMZ6-F1
#
_cell.length_a   1.000
_cell.length_b   1.000
_cell.length_c   1.000
_cell.angle_alpha   90.00
_cell.angle_beta   90.00
_cell.angle_gamma   90.00
#
_symmetry.space_group_name_H-M   'P 1'
#
loop_
_entity.id
_entity.type
_entity.pdbx_description
1 polymer ?
#
loop_
_entity_poly.entity_id
_entity_poly.type
_entity_poly.pdbx_seq_one_letter_code
_entity_poly.pdbx_strand_id
1 'polypeptide(L)'
;MSRIRLGSKNCLILFDPELISEVMAHEGPYPERYPVPLMETYAKRTKRAMFNLQKGPDWQSIRSPAQQSIKPSVIKLYIPVQNQCAKELVTWLSNYGNNNPDVKEAFMRYSADANSVVAFDKKIGFLQSMGKSDPDPELQLFLRSISRFMELVGQSIYTVPTYKIWRTKLYTEFETAADNVYRYNVYHLLVLQKGL
;
A
#
# COMPACT_ATOMS: atom_id res chain seq x y z
N MET A 1 28.82 5.31 7.95
CA MET A 1 28.50 4.46 6.77
C MET A 1 28.97 3.04 7.05
N SER A 2 28.16 2.03 6.71
CA SER A 2 28.52 0.61 6.88
C SER A 2 28.34 -0.16 5.58
N ARG A 3 29.30 -1.02 5.23
CA ARG A 3 29.19 -1.91 4.06
C ARG A 3 28.71 -3.27 4.53
N ILE A 4 27.67 -3.79 3.91
CA ILE A 4 27.15 -5.12 4.18
C ILE A 4 26.97 -5.91 2.88
N ARG A 5 27.03 -7.23 2.98
CA ARG A 5 26.72 -8.12 1.87
C ARG A 5 25.40 -8.83 2.14
N LEU A 6 24.37 -8.52 1.34
CA LEU A 6 23.06 -9.17 1.38
C LEU A 6 22.97 -10.17 0.23
N GLY A 7 23.27 -11.43 0.51
CA GLY A 7 23.36 -12.48 -0.50
C GLY A 7 24.47 -12.20 -1.52
N SER A 8 24.11 -12.04 -2.79
CA SER A 8 25.05 -11.69 -3.87
C SER A 8 25.25 -10.18 -4.06
N LYS A 9 24.57 -9.33 -3.28
CA LYS A 9 24.61 -7.88 -3.43
C LYS A 9 25.48 -7.23 -2.36
N ASN A 10 26.29 -6.26 -2.78
CA ASN A 10 26.95 -5.33 -1.88
C ASN A 10 26.02 -4.14 -1.63
N CYS A 11 25.77 -3.84 -0.36
CA CYS A 11 24.91 -2.73 0.04
C CYS A 11 25.71 -1.78 0.93
N LEU A 12 25.42 -0.49 0.78
CA LEU A 12 25.97 0.57 1.59
C LEU A 12 24.84 1.14 2.45
N ILE A 13 25.03 1.12 3.76
CA ILE A 13 24.10 1.75 4.71
C ILE A 13 24.69 3.11 5.10
N LEU A 14 23.94 4.16 4.76
CA LEU A 14 24.28 5.54 5.08
C LEU A 14 23.52 5.97 6.34
N PHE A 15 24.21 6.69 7.21
CA PHE A 15 23.66 7.29 8.45
C PHE A 15 23.96 8.78 8.55
N ASP A 16 24.88 9.25 7.72
CA ASP A 16 25.39 10.62 7.66
C ASP A 16 24.49 11.41 6.70
N PRO A 17 23.81 12.48 7.15
CA PRO A 17 22.91 13.29 6.32
C PRO A 17 23.59 13.90 5.10
N GLU A 18 24.85 14.31 5.22
CA GLU A 18 25.64 14.90 4.14
C GLU A 18 25.88 13.86 3.03
N LEU A 19 26.24 12.63 3.40
CA LEU A 19 26.37 11.52 2.44
C LEU A 19 25.03 11.13 1.80
N ILE A 20 23.93 11.17 2.55
CA ILE A 20 22.59 10.91 2.00
C ILE A 20 22.23 12.00 0.98
N SER A 21 22.51 13.26 1.30
CA SER A 21 22.29 14.40 0.40
C SER A 21 23.10 14.25 -0.88
N GLU A 22 24.37 13.85 -0.78
CA GLU A 22 25.24 13.61 -1.93
C GLU A 22 24.67 12.50 -2.84
N VAL A 23 24.23 11.37 -2.28
CA VAL A 23 23.61 10.30 -3.08
C VAL A 23 22.34 10.77 -3.78
N MET A 24 21.47 11.50 -3.07
CA MET A 24 20.22 12.01 -3.65
C MET A 24 20.48 13.02 -4.77
N ALA A 25 21.52 13.85 -4.64
CA ALA A 25 21.92 14.80 -5.69
C ALA A 25 22.38 14.12 -6.98
N HIS A 26 22.82 12.85 -6.89
CA HIS A 26 23.35 12.06 -8.01
C HIS A 26 22.42 10.88 -8.41
N GLU A 27 21.16 10.86 -7.96
CA GLU A 27 20.21 9.75 -8.18
C GLU A 27 19.79 9.56 -9.67
N GLY A 28 20.05 10.57 -10.51
CA GLY A 28 19.66 10.58 -11.93
C GLY A 28 18.15 10.81 -12.14
N PRO A 29 17.68 10.82 -13.40
CA PRO A 29 16.27 11.11 -13.72
C PRO A 29 15.31 9.95 -13.41
N TYR A 30 15.83 8.74 -13.22
CA TYR A 30 15.07 7.51 -13.05
C TYR A 30 15.53 6.76 -11.78
N PRO A 31 15.14 7.23 -10.59
CA PRO A 31 15.52 6.60 -9.34
C PRO A 31 15.04 5.15 -9.28
N GLU A 32 15.94 4.23 -8.93
CA GLU A 32 15.64 2.80 -8.80
C GLU A 32 15.70 2.34 -7.36
N ARG A 33 14.77 1.47 -6.98
CA ARG A 33 14.75 0.79 -5.68
C ARG A 33 14.86 -0.71 -5.89
N TYR A 34 15.39 -1.40 -4.87
CA TYR A 34 15.39 -2.85 -4.90
C TYR A 34 13.95 -3.36 -4.77
N PRO A 35 13.44 -4.14 -5.75
CA PRO A 35 12.07 -4.62 -5.71
C PRO A 35 11.93 -5.72 -4.65
N VAL A 36 10.75 -5.81 -4.04
CA VAL A 36 10.39 -6.97 -3.21
C VAL A 36 10.31 -8.20 -4.12
N PRO A 37 11.15 -9.23 -3.95
CA PRO A 37 11.20 -10.35 -4.90
C PRO A 37 9.90 -11.13 -5.02
N LEU A 38 9.10 -11.18 -3.95
CA LEU A 38 7.77 -11.80 -3.95
C LEU A 38 6.81 -11.08 -4.92
N MET A 39 6.74 -9.75 -4.84
CA MET A 39 5.94 -8.93 -5.75
C MET A 39 6.42 -9.05 -7.20
N GLU A 40 7.74 -9.09 -7.42
CA GLU A 40 8.30 -9.29 -8.77
C GLU A 40 7.88 -10.64 -9.35
N THR A 41 7.90 -11.70 -8.54
CA THR A 41 7.47 -13.04 -8.94
C THR A 41 5.99 -13.06 -9.32
N TYR A 42 5.16 -12.40 -8.50
CA TYR A 42 3.73 -12.26 -8.76
C TYR A 42 3.43 -11.50 -10.06
N ALA A 43 4.06 -10.34 -10.27
CA ALA A 43 3.89 -9.55 -11.49
C ALA A 43 4.30 -10.34 -12.74
N LYS A 44 5.42 -11.09 -12.68
CA LYS A 44 5.88 -11.95 -13.78
C LYS A 44 4.89 -13.06 -14.14
N ARG A 45 4.26 -13.68 -13.14
CA ARG A 45 3.30 -14.79 -13.29
C ARG A 45 1.94 -14.32 -13.77
N THR A 46 1.44 -13.21 -13.23
CA THR A 46 0.11 -12.67 -13.54
C THR A 46 0.10 -11.71 -14.73
N LYS A 47 1.28 -11.28 -15.19
CA LYS A 47 1.45 -10.23 -16.22
C LYS A 47 0.82 -8.90 -15.83
N ARG A 48 0.59 -8.66 -14.53
CA ARG A 48 0.07 -7.40 -14.01
C ARG A 48 1.20 -6.40 -13.79
N ALA A 49 0.98 -5.17 -14.23
CA ALA A 49 1.88 -4.07 -13.93
C ALA A 49 1.70 -3.66 -12.45
N MET A 50 2.82 -3.50 -11.75
CA MET A 50 2.86 -2.90 -10.42
C MET A 50 3.77 -1.68 -10.46
N PHE A 51 3.26 -0.53 -10.02
CA PHE A 51 3.97 0.75 -10.10
C PHE A 51 5.35 0.69 -9.43
N ASN A 52 5.45 0.04 -8.27
CA ASN A 52 6.69 -0.10 -7.51
C ASN A 52 7.75 -1.00 -8.16
N LEU A 53 7.43 -1.68 -9.26
CA LEU A 53 8.35 -2.51 -10.03
C LEU A 53 8.78 -1.86 -11.35
N GLN A 54 8.14 -0.76 -11.75
CA GLN A 54 8.49 -0.06 -12.99
C GLN A 54 9.82 0.69 -12.83
N LYS A 55 10.54 0.85 -13.93
CA LYS A 55 11.85 1.51 -13.98
C LYS A 55 11.95 2.41 -15.20
N GLY A 56 12.90 3.34 -15.19
CA GLY A 56 13.20 4.16 -16.36
C GLY A 56 11.98 4.93 -16.89
N PRO A 57 11.84 5.04 -18.23
CA PRO A 57 10.71 5.72 -18.87
C PRO A 57 9.33 5.15 -18.50
N ASP A 58 9.21 3.83 -18.28
CA ASP A 58 7.93 3.19 -17.88
C ASP A 58 7.48 3.65 -16.50
N TRP A 59 8.43 3.83 -15.56
CA TRP A 59 8.12 4.43 -14.28
C TRP A 59 7.70 5.90 -14.43
N GLN A 60 8.42 6.66 -15.26
CA GLN A 60 8.14 8.08 -15.46
C GLN A 60 6.78 8.34 -16.12
N SER A 61 6.36 7.47 -17.04
CA SER A 61 5.06 7.57 -17.72
C SER A 61 3.88 7.44 -16.76
N ILE A 62 4.03 6.66 -15.69
CA ILE A 62 3.03 6.52 -14.62
C ILE A 62 3.22 7.59 -13.54
N ARG A 63 4.46 7.88 -13.14
CA ARG A 63 4.76 8.82 -12.05
C ARG A 63 4.38 10.25 -12.39
N SER A 64 4.67 10.70 -13.61
CA SER A 64 4.42 12.09 -14.04
C SER A 64 2.96 12.54 -13.90
N PRO A 65 1.96 11.77 -14.38
CA PRO A 65 0.55 12.12 -14.16
C PRO A 65 0.13 11.95 -12.69
N ALA A 66 0.55 10.88 -12.01
CA ALA A 66 0.22 10.66 -10.60
C ALA A 66 0.75 11.79 -9.68
N GLN A 67 1.90 12.39 -10.03
CA GLN A 67 2.47 13.53 -9.32
C GLN A 67 1.56 14.77 -9.36
N GLN A 68 0.72 14.91 -10.39
CA GLN A 68 -0.23 16.03 -10.47
C GLN A 68 -1.32 15.93 -9.40
N SER A 69 -1.74 14.71 -9.06
CA SER A 69 -2.77 14.44 -8.05
C SER A 69 -2.32 14.76 -6.62
N ILE A 70 -1.01 14.90 -6.38
CA ILE A 70 -0.45 15.22 -5.06
C ILE A 70 0.06 16.66 -4.95
N LYS A 71 -0.28 17.54 -5.89
CA LYS A 71 0.02 18.97 -5.78
C LYS A 71 -0.76 19.59 -4.61
N PRO A 72 -0.21 20.56 -3.88
CA PRO A 72 -0.90 21.21 -2.77
C PRO A 72 -2.28 21.80 -3.16
N SER A 73 -2.42 22.32 -4.37
CA SER A 73 -3.71 22.83 -4.88
C SER A 73 -4.78 21.74 -5.00
N VAL A 74 -4.39 20.52 -5.34
CA VAL A 74 -5.28 19.36 -5.45
C VAL A 74 -5.57 18.77 -4.07
N ILE A 75 -4.53 18.53 -3.27
CA ILE A 75 -4.67 17.94 -1.91
C ILE A 75 -5.57 18.80 -1.02
N LYS A 76 -5.49 20.14 -1.12
CA LYS A 76 -6.32 21.06 -0.34
C LYS A 76 -7.83 20.81 -0.51
N LEU A 77 -8.27 20.32 -1.67
CA LEU A 77 -9.67 20.00 -1.93
C LEU A 77 -10.19 18.86 -1.04
N TYR A 78 -9.29 17.95 -0.62
CA TYR A 78 -9.65 16.82 0.23
C TYR A 78 -9.62 17.13 1.73
N ILE A 79 -9.14 18.31 2.16
CA ILE A 79 -9.05 18.67 3.59
C ILE A 79 -10.39 18.50 4.33
N PRO A 80 -11.54 18.99 3.82
CA PRO A 80 -12.80 18.89 4.54
C PRO A 80 -13.23 17.44 4.82
N VAL A 81 -13.09 16.57 3.83
CA VAL A 81 -13.46 15.15 3.94
C VAL A 81 -12.44 14.35 4.75
N GLN A 82 -11.14 14.68 4.65
CA GLN A 82 -10.11 14.12 5.53
C GLN A 82 -10.36 14.47 7.00
N ASN A 83 -10.77 15.71 7.28
CA ASN A 83 -11.15 16.15 8.62
C ASN A 83 -12.37 15.38 9.15
N GLN A 84 -13.33 15.03 8.27
CA GLN A 84 -14.45 14.17 8.66
C GLN A 84 -13.97 12.77 9.07
N CYS A 85 -13.12 12.12 8.27
CA CYS A 85 -12.52 10.83 8.64
C CYS A 85 -11.78 10.90 9.97
N ALA A 86 -11.02 11.97 10.21
CA ALA A 86 -10.28 12.16 11.45
C ALA A 86 -11.20 12.33 12.67
N LYS A 87 -12.27 13.12 12.53
CA LYS A 87 -13.29 13.28 13.58
C LYS A 87 -13.96 11.96 13.95
N GLU A 88 -14.20 11.08 12.98
CA GLU A 88 -14.79 9.77 13.23
C GLU A 88 -13.86 8.86 14.02
N LEU A 89 -12.56 8.89 13.74
CA LEU A 89 -11.56 8.19 14.56
C LEU A 89 -11.53 8.76 15.99
N VAL A 90 -11.51 10.08 16.15
CA VAL A 90 -11.52 10.71 17.48
C VAL A 90 -12.76 10.31 18.26
N THR A 91 -13.94 10.33 17.64
CA THR A 91 -15.19 9.86 18.27
C THR A 91 -15.09 8.40 18.68
N TRP A 92 -14.58 7.53 17.81
CA TRP A 92 -14.40 6.12 18.13
C TRP A 92 -13.44 5.93 19.32
N LEU A 93 -12.30 6.63 19.33
CA LEU A 93 -11.32 6.56 20.42
C LEU A 93 -11.88 7.08 21.75
N SER A 94 -12.67 8.15 21.74
CA SER A 94 -13.33 8.66 22.95
C SER A 94 -14.32 7.66 23.55
N ASN A 95 -15.02 6.90 22.71
CA ASN A 95 -16.03 5.95 23.15
C ASN A 95 -15.44 4.58 23.52
N TYR A 96 -14.40 4.15 22.81
CA TYR A 96 -13.92 2.77 22.84
C TYR A 96 -12.42 2.63 23.01
N GLY A 97 -11.62 3.70 23.00
CA GLY A 97 -10.16 3.61 22.88
C GLY A 97 -9.43 3.20 24.17
N ASN A 98 -10.03 3.42 25.34
CA ASN A 98 -9.36 3.14 26.61
C ASN A 98 -9.16 1.62 26.84
N ASN A 99 -7.91 1.19 26.95
CA ASN A 99 -7.51 -0.22 27.12
C ASN A 99 -8.12 -1.19 26.10
N ASN A 100 -8.43 -0.72 24.89
CA ASN A 100 -9.05 -1.55 23.88
C ASN A 100 -7.99 -2.12 22.91
N PRO A 101 -7.90 -3.46 22.77
CA PRO A 101 -6.94 -4.09 21.87
C PRO A 101 -7.17 -3.72 20.39
N ASP A 102 -8.38 -3.28 20.04
CA ASP A 102 -8.80 -3.01 18.67
C ASP A 102 -8.40 -1.60 18.19
N VAL A 103 -7.74 -0.78 19.02
CA VAL A 103 -7.26 0.56 18.62
C VAL A 103 -6.41 0.48 17.35
N LYS A 104 -5.55 -0.53 17.20
CA LYS A 104 -4.75 -0.74 15.99
C LYS A 104 -5.63 -0.96 14.75
N GLU A 105 -6.70 -1.73 14.89
CA GLU A 105 -7.65 -1.98 13.80
C GLU A 105 -8.45 -0.71 13.46
N ALA A 106 -8.84 0.09 14.46
CA ALA A 106 -9.49 1.37 14.24
C ALA A 106 -8.60 2.32 13.41
N PHE A 107 -7.31 2.42 13.73
CA PHE A 107 -6.36 3.20 12.91
C PHE A 107 -6.22 2.65 11.47
N MET A 108 -6.19 1.33 11.31
CA MET A 108 -6.14 0.70 9.98
C MET A 108 -7.38 1.06 9.15
N ARG A 109 -8.57 0.93 9.74
CA ARG A 109 -9.86 1.23 9.09
C ARG A 109 -10.02 2.71 8.79
N TYR A 110 -9.64 3.59 9.72
CA TYR A 110 -9.56 5.03 9.49
C TYR A 110 -8.66 5.36 8.30
N SER A 111 -7.45 4.79 8.25
CA SER A 111 -6.51 5.01 7.15
C SER A 111 -7.07 4.51 5.82
N ALA A 112 -7.80 3.39 5.83
CA ALA A 112 -8.49 2.89 4.64
C ALA A 112 -9.56 3.86 4.14
N ASP A 113 -10.36 4.47 5.03
CA ASP A 113 -11.35 5.50 4.65
C ASP A 113 -10.70 6.79 4.15
N ALA A 114 -9.67 7.26 4.83
CA ALA A 114 -8.90 8.44 4.42
C ALA A 114 -8.29 8.25 3.02
N ASN A 115 -7.76 7.05 2.73
CA ASN A 115 -7.21 6.72 1.43
C ASN A 115 -8.29 6.50 0.37
N SER A 116 -9.44 5.91 0.72
CA SER A 116 -10.53 5.65 -0.23
C SER A 116 -11.09 6.95 -0.79
N VAL A 117 -11.17 7.98 0.03
CA VAL A 117 -11.61 9.32 -0.38
C VAL A 117 -10.70 9.90 -1.46
N VAL A 118 -9.38 9.72 -1.36
CA VAL A 118 -8.44 10.25 -2.36
C VAL A 118 -8.37 9.35 -3.58
N ALA A 119 -8.45 8.03 -3.40
CA ALA A 119 -8.30 7.06 -4.48
C ALA A 119 -9.58 6.86 -5.31
N PHE A 120 -10.75 7.00 -4.70
CA PHE A 120 -12.06 6.65 -5.27
C PHE A 120 -13.07 7.79 -5.19
N ASP A 121 -12.66 8.97 -4.69
CA ASP A 121 -13.56 10.11 -4.42
C ASP A 121 -14.77 9.73 -3.55
N LYS A 122 -14.59 8.71 -2.70
CA LYS A 122 -15.67 8.12 -1.90
C LYS A 122 -15.16 7.62 -0.56
N LYS A 123 -15.85 8.02 0.50
CA LYS A 123 -15.69 7.39 1.82
C LYS A 123 -16.46 6.08 1.84
N ILE A 124 -15.77 4.97 2.08
CA ILE A 124 -16.35 3.63 1.98
C ILE A 124 -17.07 3.24 3.29
N GLY A 125 -16.58 3.71 4.43
CA GLY A 125 -17.15 3.43 5.74
C GLY A 125 -16.46 2.29 6.49
N PHE A 126 -15.16 2.07 6.25
CA PHE A 126 -14.38 1.00 6.89
C PHE A 126 -14.40 1.11 8.41
N LEU A 127 -14.23 2.31 8.97
CA LEU A 127 -14.25 2.52 10.43
C LEU A 127 -15.66 2.37 11.00
N GLN A 128 -16.68 2.90 10.33
CA GLN A 128 -18.08 2.79 10.77
C GLN A 128 -18.57 1.34 10.74
N SER A 129 -18.00 0.49 9.90
CA SER A 129 -18.33 -0.94 9.87
C SER A 129 -17.76 -1.72 11.05
N MET A 130 -16.85 -1.13 11.84
CA MET A 130 -16.24 -1.77 12.98
C MET A 130 -17.26 -2.05 14.08
N GLY A 131 -17.29 -3.28 14.59
CA GLY A 131 -18.21 -3.70 15.64
C GLY A 131 -19.67 -3.88 15.21
N LYS A 132 -20.00 -3.74 13.91
CA LYS A 132 -21.35 -4.09 13.40
C LYS A 132 -21.58 -5.60 13.46
N SER A 133 -22.80 -6.00 13.81
CA SER A 133 -23.21 -7.41 13.89
C SER A 133 -23.26 -8.12 12.53
N ASP A 134 -23.47 -7.36 11.45
CA ASP A 134 -23.50 -7.87 10.08
C ASP A 134 -22.62 -6.97 9.18
N PRO A 135 -21.30 -7.12 9.23
CA PRO A 135 -20.40 -6.33 8.40
C PRO A 135 -20.39 -6.84 6.96
N ASP A 136 -20.35 -5.92 5.99
CA ASP A 136 -20.22 -6.26 4.57
C ASP A 136 -19.04 -7.23 4.33
N PRO A 137 -19.32 -8.48 3.87
CA PRO A 137 -18.30 -9.49 3.67
C PRO A 137 -17.18 -9.06 2.70
N GLU A 138 -17.51 -8.26 1.69
CA GLU A 138 -16.54 -7.79 0.69
C GLU A 138 -15.59 -6.74 1.29
N LEU A 139 -16.09 -5.82 2.12
CA LEU A 139 -15.25 -4.86 2.84
C LEU A 139 -14.30 -5.57 3.81
N GLN A 140 -14.81 -6.57 4.52
CA GLN A 140 -14.00 -7.37 5.45
C GLN A 140 -12.94 -8.18 4.74
N LEU A 141 -13.28 -8.79 3.59
CA LEU A 141 -12.33 -9.51 2.76
C LEU A 141 -11.22 -8.59 2.25
N PHE A 142 -11.56 -7.37 1.82
CA PHE A 142 -10.59 -6.39 1.36
C PHE A 142 -9.59 -5.99 2.46
N LEU A 143 -10.08 -5.60 3.65
CA LEU A 143 -9.22 -5.21 4.77
C LEU A 143 -8.31 -6.34 5.25
N ARG A 144 -8.85 -7.56 5.36
CA ARG A 144 -8.05 -8.75 5.70
C ARG A 144 -7.01 -9.04 4.62
N SER A 145 -7.36 -8.89 3.34
CA SER A 145 -6.43 -9.12 2.23
C SER A 145 -5.29 -8.10 2.20
N ILE A 146 -5.54 -6.81 2.51
CA ILE A 146 -4.47 -5.82 2.66
C ILE A 146 -3.51 -6.21 3.80
N SER A 147 -4.08 -6.57 4.95
CA SER A 147 -3.28 -6.96 6.12
C SER A 147 -2.43 -8.18 5.81
N ARG A 148 -3.02 -9.21 5.18
CA ARG A 148 -2.32 -10.44 4.78
C ARG A 148 -1.26 -10.18 3.72
N PHE A 149 -1.55 -9.31 2.75
CA PHE A 149 -0.59 -8.89 1.74
C PHE A 149 0.67 -8.28 2.37
N MET A 150 0.50 -7.33 3.30
CA MET A 150 1.62 -6.66 3.97
C MET A 150 2.41 -7.62 4.86
N GLU A 151 1.73 -8.51 5.58
CA GLU A 151 2.37 -9.53 6.41
C GLU A 151 3.24 -10.47 5.57
N LEU A 152 2.72 -10.97 4.45
CA LEU A 152 3.44 -11.90 3.57
C LEU A 152 4.61 -11.23 2.84
N VAL A 153 4.49 -9.94 2.49
CA VAL A 153 5.62 -9.14 2.02
C VAL A 153 6.72 -9.11 3.08
N GLY A 154 6.38 -8.81 4.34
CA GLY A 154 7.32 -8.80 5.45
C GLY A 154 8.00 -10.16 5.68
N GLN A 155 7.23 -11.25 5.69
CA GLN A 155 7.76 -12.61 5.82
C GLN A 155 8.71 -12.96 4.67
N SER A 156 8.41 -12.50 3.45
CA SER A 156 9.22 -12.80 2.27
C SER A 156 10.62 -12.19 2.27
N ILE A 157 10.84 -11.14 3.07
CA ILE A 157 12.16 -10.49 3.21
C ILE A 157 13.17 -11.45 3.84
N TYR A 158 12.73 -12.28 4.78
CA TYR A 158 13.59 -13.20 5.54
C TYR A 158 13.54 -14.65 5.02
N THR A 159 12.76 -14.91 3.97
CA THR A 159 12.53 -16.26 3.46
C THR A 159 13.41 -16.55 2.23
N VAL A 160 13.99 -17.75 2.17
CA VAL A 160 14.69 -18.23 0.97
C VAL A 160 13.69 -18.23 -0.21
N PRO A 161 13.99 -17.60 -1.35
CA PRO A 161 13.00 -17.33 -2.39
C PRO A 161 12.68 -18.53 -3.30
N THR A 162 12.43 -19.71 -2.71
CA THR A 162 11.98 -20.93 -3.40
C THR A 162 10.66 -20.72 -4.15
N TYR A 163 9.87 -19.73 -3.69
CA TYR A 163 8.65 -19.27 -4.37
C TYR A 163 8.87 -18.77 -5.80
N LYS A 164 10.11 -18.41 -6.19
CA LYS A 164 10.44 -18.04 -7.58
C LYS A 164 10.28 -19.22 -8.54
N ILE A 165 10.54 -20.44 -8.05
CA ILE A 165 10.51 -21.67 -8.85
C ILE A 165 9.14 -22.36 -8.69
N TRP A 166 8.69 -22.55 -7.44
CA TRP A 166 7.44 -23.26 -7.14
C TRP A 166 6.37 -22.34 -6.54
N ARG A 167 5.10 -22.73 -6.64
CA ARG A 167 4.00 -22.08 -5.91
C ARG A 167 3.95 -22.57 -4.47
N THR A 168 4.86 -22.08 -3.63
CA THR A 168 4.88 -22.36 -2.19
C THR A 168 3.64 -21.80 -1.49
N LYS A 169 3.31 -22.30 -0.29
CA LYS A 169 2.22 -21.77 0.56
C LYS A 169 2.27 -20.24 0.74
N LEU A 170 3.45 -19.70 1.06
CA LEU A 170 3.66 -18.24 1.21
C LEU A 170 3.26 -17.48 -0.06
N TYR A 171 3.66 -18.00 -1.22
CA TYR A 171 3.32 -17.38 -2.51
C TYR A 171 1.85 -17.49 -2.85
N THR A 172 1.22 -18.66 -2.65
CA THR A 172 -0.19 -18.85 -2.98
C THR A 172 -1.09 -17.98 -2.12
N GLU A 173 -0.77 -17.84 -0.83
CA GLU A 173 -1.51 -16.94 0.07
C GLU A 173 -1.30 -15.47 -0.32
N PHE A 174 -0.09 -15.11 -0.76
CA PHE A 174 0.19 -13.75 -1.24
C PHE A 174 -0.57 -13.45 -2.53
N GLU A 175 -0.58 -14.40 -3.46
CA GLU A 175 -1.31 -14.32 -4.73
C GLU A 175 -2.80 -14.12 -4.48
N THR A 176 -3.41 -14.92 -3.59
CA THR A 176 -4.82 -14.74 -3.21
C THR A 176 -5.09 -13.37 -2.58
N ALA A 177 -4.25 -12.93 -1.63
CA ALA A 177 -4.42 -11.63 -1.00
C ALA A 177 -4.28 -10.48 -2.02
N ALA A 178 -3.27 -10.54 -2.89
CA ALA A 178 -3.04 -9.56 -3.95
C ALA A 178 -4.19 -9.52 -4.96
N ASP A 179 -4.73 -10.68 -5.33
CA ASP A 179 -5.86 -10.79 -6.26
C ASP A 179 -7.15 -10.21 -5.68
N ASN A 180 -7.43 -10.46 -4.40
CA ASN A 180 -8.59 -9.86 -3.73
C ASN A 180 -8.48 -8.33 -3.66
N VAL A 181 -7.30 -7.82 -3.32
CA VAL A 181 -7.04 -6.37 -3.33
C VAL A 181 -7.23 -5.81 -4.74
N TYR A 182 -6.63 -6.43 -5.75
CA TYR A 182 -6.75 -5.98 -7.14
C TYR A 182 -8.20 -5.98 -7.62
N ARG A 183 -8.95 -7.05 -7.39
CA ARG A 183 -10.36 -7.19 -7.76
C ARG A 183 -11.22 -6.07 -7.16
N TYR A 184 -11.04 -5.79 -5.87
CA TYR A 184 -11.80 -4.75 -5.18
C TYR A 184 -11.52 -3.34 -5.75
N ASN A 185 -10.24 -3.04 -6.01
CA ASN A 185 -9.83 -1.76 -6.61
C ASN A 185 -10.42 -1.59 -8.02
N VAL A 186 -10.32 -2.61 -8.88
CA VAL A 186 -10.86 -2.55 -10.24
C VAL A 186 -12.38 -2.37 -10.22
N TYR A 187 -13.10 -3.08 -9.35
CA TYR A 187 -14.54 -2.91 -9.22
C TYR A 187 -14.92 -1.45 -8.89
N HIS A 188 -14.28 -0.84 -7.90
CA HIS A 188 -14.59 0.54 -7.51
C HIS A 188 -14.22 1.55 -8.60
N LEU A 189 -13.08 1.37 -9.27
CA LEU A 189 -12.70 2.22 -10.40
C LEU A 189 -13.70 2.12 -11.56
N LEU A 190 -14.15 0.91 -11.92
CA LEU A 190 -15.11 0.71 -13.00
C LEU A 190 -16.51 1.23 -12.65
N VAL A 191 -16.94 1.13 -11.39
CA VAL A 191 -18.22 1.69 -10.93
C VAL A 191 -18.18 3.22 -11.00
N LEU A 192 -17.07 3.85 -10.60
CA LEU A 192 -16.91 5.31 -10.70
C LEU A 192 -16.92 5.79 -12.16
N GLN A 193 -16.27 5.06 -13.08
CA GLN A 193 -16.26 5.39 -14.50
C GLN A 193 -17.64 5.25 -15.18
N LYS A 194 -18.55 4.45 -14.62
CA LYS A 194 -19.92 4.29 -15.14
C LYS A 194 -20.94 5.28 -14.55
N GLY A 195 -20.54 6.03 -13.52
CA GLY A 195 -21.35 7.06 -12.86
C GLY A 195 -21.07 8.49 -13.36
N LEU A 196 -20.15 8.65 -14.32
CA LEU A 196 -19.87 9.86 -15.11
C LEU A 196 -20.40 9.67 -16.52
#